data_AF-A0A9D2PF39-F1
#
_entry.id   AF-A0A9D2PF39-F1
#
_cell.length_a   1.000
_cell.length_b   1.000
_cell.length_c   1.000
_cell.angle_alpha   90.00
_cell.angle_beta   90.00
_cell.angle_gamma   90.00
#
_symmetry.space_group_name_H-M   'P 1'
#
loop_
_entity.id
_entity.type
_entity.pdbx_description
1 polymer ?
#
loop_
_entity_poly.entity_id
_entity_poly.type
_entity_poly.pdbx_seq_one_letter_code
_entity_poly.pdbx_strand_id
1 'polypeptide(L)'
;MKIAVAYDNGNIFQHFGRTESFKLYEIEDNTVISSKVIGSNGIGHGALAGLLAEQDVDVLICGGIGEGAQSALTKAGVELCSGAEGNADEAVEAYLKGELISTGANCDHHHEEGYSCGDHGEGHSCGGSCGGGCGAHQPAFTGRNVGKTCRTHYKGTFNDGTQFDSSYDRGEPLEFICGAGQMIQGFDKAVADMEVGQVVNVHLMPEEAYGMPDPNAIIPMKIEQLPGSEDLEVGQQVYLYNQLGQPVPVKVIEKDETNITFDANHEMAGKELNFQIELVEVK
;
A
#
# COMPACT_ATOMS: atom_id res chain seq x y z
N MET A 1 -29.93 -20.68 -8.20
CA MET A 1 -29.03 -19.58 -8.60
C MET A 1 -27.97 -19.40 -7.52
N LYS A 2 -26.76 -18.99 -7.88
CA LYS A 2 -25.68 -18.71 -6.93
C LYS A 2 -25.29 -17.24 -6.96
N ILE A 3 -25.27 -16.62 -5.79
CA ILE A 3 -24.88 -15.23 -5.61
C ILE A 3 -23.57 -15.18 -4.84
N ALA A 4 -22.56 -14.52 -5.39
CA ALA A 4 -21.34 -14.19 -4.69
C ALA A 4 -21.43 -12.77 -4.14
N VAL A 5 -20.98 -12.57 -2.90
CA VAL A 5 -20.84 -11.25 -2.29
C VAL A 5 -19.41 -11.05 -1.84
N ALA A 6 -18.81 -9.91 -2.17
CA ALA A 6 -17.51 -9.52 -1.62
C ALA A 6 -17.67 -9.33 -0.10
N TYR A 7 -17.06 -10.21 0.70
CA TYR A 7 -17.33 -10.32 2.14
C TYR A 7 -16.09 -9.95 2.94
N ASP A 8 -16.25 -9.00 3.86
CA ASP A 8 -15.23 -8.66 4.86
C ASP A 8 -15.90 -8.47 6.23
N ASN A 9 -15.58 -9.35 7.18
CA ASN A 9 -16.01 -9.26 8.59
C ASN A 9 -17.52 -8.95 8.82
N GLY A 10 -18.41 -9.45 7.96
CA GLY A 10 -19.86 -9.26 8.07
C GLY A 10 -20.46 -8.23 7.11
N ASN A 11 -19.61 -7.44 6.44
CA ASN A 11 -20.02 -6.35 5.55
C ASN A 11 -19.56 -6.58 4.11
N ILE A 12 -20.18 -5.84 3.18
CA ILE A 12 -19.84 -5.84 1.75
C ILE A 12 -18.59 -5.01 1.54
N PHE A 13 -17.56 -5.63 0.99
CA PHE A 13 -16.32 -4.95 0.73
C PHE A 13 -16.42 -4.04 -0.51
N GLN A 14 -15.96 -2.80 -0.36
CA GLN A 14 -16.08 -1.76 -1.38
C GLN A 14 -15.02 -1.84 -2.48
N HIS A 15 -13.98 -2.65 -2.32
CA HIS A 15 -12.90 -2.77 -3.30
C HIS A 15 -12.69 -4.21 -3.74
N PHE A 16 -13.41 -4.65 -4.78
CA PHE A 16 -13.32 -6.02 -5.29
C PHE A 16 -11.86 -6.50 -5.51
N GLY A 17 -10.97 -5.62 -6.00
CA GLY A 17 -9.56 -5.96 -6.25
C GLY A 17 -8.72 -6.29 -5.00
N ARG A 18 -9.13 -5.85 -3.81
CA ARG A 18 -8.42 -6.11 -2.55
C ARG A 18 -9.16 -7.08 -1.64
N THR A 19 -10.27 -7.65 -2.11
CA THR A 19 -11.07 -8.55 -1.28
C THR A 19 -10.39 -9.91 -1.20
N GLU A 20 -10.11 -10.37 0.01
CA GLU A 20 -9.50 -11.68 0.24
C GLU A 20 -10.54 -12.79 0.47
N SER A 21 -11.82 -12.44 0.63
CA SER A 21 -12.91 -13.37 0.92
C SER A 21 -14.21 -13.05 0.18
N PHE A 22 -14.89 -14.08 -0.32
CA PHE A 22 -16.21 -13.99 -0.94
C PHE A 22 -17.17 -14.92 -0.20
N LYS A 23 -18.39 -14.45 0.06
CA LYS A 23 -19.46 -15.28 0.60
C LYS A 23 -20.37 -15.70 -0.56
N LEU A 24 -20.37 -16.98 -0.87
CA LEU A 24 -21.26 -17.61 -1.85
C LEU A 24 -22.56 -17.99 -1.17
N TYR A 25 -23.67 -17.64 -1.79
CA TYR A 25 -25.02 -17.98 -1.38
C TYR A 25 -25.66 -18.83 -2.45
N GLU A 26 -26.14 -20.01 -2.07
CA GLU A 26 -26.97 -20.85 -2.93
C GLU A 26 -28.43 -20.53 -2.63
N ILE A 27 -29.17 -20.22 -3.68
CA ILE A 27 -30.56 -19.76 -3.61
C ILE A 27 -31.43 -20.70 -4.42
N GLU A 28 -32.46 -21.21 -3.76
CA GLU A 28 -33.49 -22.09 -4.29
C GLU A 28 -34.85 -21.52 -3.87
N ASP A 29 -35.80 -21.39 -4.82
CA ASP A 29 -37.13 -20.79 -4.59
C ASP A 29 -37.11 -19.44 -3.84
N ASN A 30 -36.22 -18.53 -4.25
CA ASN A 30 -36.05 -17.18 -3.69
C ASN A 30 -35.62 -17.15 -2.20
N THR A 31 -35.09 -18.26 -1.68
CA THR A 31 -34.60 -18.40 -0.30
C THR A 31 -33.16 -18.89 -0.29
N VAL A 32 -32.33 -18.35 0.60
CA VAL A 32 -30.95 -18.81 0.80
C VAL A 32 -30.96 -20.18 1.48
N ILE A 33 -30.51 -21.22 0.78
CA ILE A 33 -30.42 -22.60 1.32
C ILE A 33 -29.07 -22.90 1.95
N SER A 34 -28.02 -22.21 1.50
CA SER A 34 -26.65 -22.42 1.96
C SER A 34 -25.83 -21.14 1.76
N SER A 35 -24.93 -20.86 2.70
CA SER A 35 -23.93 -19.80 2.55
C SER A 35 -22.55 -20.33 2.91
N LYS A 36 -21.56 -20.11 2.05
CA LYS A 36 -20.17 -20.55 2.25
C LYS A 36 -19.21 -19.40 1.99
N VAL A 37 -18.29 -19.15 2.92
CA VAL A 37 -17.20 -18.20 2.70
C VAL A 37 -16.04 -18.94 2.02
N ILE A 38 -15.56 -18.39 0.91
CA ILE A 38 -14.38 -18.84 0.17
C ILE A 38 -13.33 -17.73 0.22
N GLY A 39 -12.07 -18.11 0.42
CA GLY A 39 -10.95 -17.18 0.29
C GLY A 39 -10.50 -17.08 -1.16
N SER A 40 -9.95 -15.94 -1.56
CA SER A 40 -9.31 -15.78 -2.88
C SER A 40 -8.01 -16.58 -3.03
N ASN A 41 -7.51 -17.23 -1.97
CA ASN A 41 -6.25 -17.99 -1.95
C ASN A 41 -5.05 -17.23 -2.55
N GLY A 42 -5.03 -15.89 -2.46
CA GLY A 42 -3.97 -15.05 -3.03
C GLY A 42 -4.01 -14.90 -4.56
N ILE A 43 -5.12 -15.28 -5.19
CA ILE A 43 -5.31 -15.16 -6.64
C ILE A 43 -5.55 -13.69 -7.01
N GLY A 44 -4.61 -13.11 -7.77
CA GLY A 44 -4.64 -11.71 -8.17
C GLY A 44 -5.79 -11.33 -9.11
N HIS A 45 -6.01 -10.01 -9.20
CA HIS A 45 -7.08 -9.25 -9.85
C HIS A 45 -7.68 -9.77 -11.17
N GLY A 46 -6.96 -10.53 -11.98
CA GLY A 46 -7.46 -11.06 -13.26
C GLY A 46 -8.08 -12.46 -13.19
N ALA A 47 -7.71 -13.28 -12.20
CA ALA A 47 -8.11 -14.69 -12.13
C ALA A 47 -9.28 -14.95 -11.17
N LEU A 48 -9.68 -13.95 -10.36
CA LEU A 48 -10.85 -14.01 -9.49
C LEU A 48 -12.16 -14.20 -10.27
N ALA A 49 -12.32 -13.50 -11.39
CA ALA A 49 -13.49 -13.66 -12.25
C ALA A 49 -13.56 -15.08 -12.84
N GLY A 50 -12.41 -15.69 -13.16
CA GLY A 50 -12.33 -17.07 -13.61
C GLY A 50 -12.75 -18.05 -12.51
N LEU A 51 -12.30 -17.84 -11.27
CA LEU A 51 -12.67 -18.68 -10.14
C LEU A 51 -14.18 -18.60 -9.84
N LEU A 52 -14.77 -17.40 -9.91
CA LEU A 52 -16.21 -17.23 -9.72
C LEU A 52 -17.00 -17.91 -10.85
N ALA A 53 -16.50 -17.86 -12.09
CA ALA A 53 -17.07 -18.60 -13.22
C ALA A 53 -16.99 -20.13 -13.00
N GLU A 54 -15.84 -20.64 -12.51
CA GLU A 54 -15.66 -22.05 -12.19
C GLU A 54 -16.58 -22.54 -11.06
N GLN A 55 -16.99 -21.65 -10.14
CA GLN A 55 -17.93 -21.96 -9.07
C GLN A 55 -19.41 -21.89 -9.51
N ASP A 56 -19.69 -21.62 -10.78
CA ASP A 56 -21.04 -21.51 -11.34
C ASP A 56 -21.85 -20.39 -10.68
N VAL A 57 -21.21 -19.23 -10.49
CA VAL A 57 -21.86 -18.04 -9.89
C VAL A 57 -22.65 -17.30 -10.96
N ASP A 58 -23.94 -17.10 -10.73
CA ASP A 58 -24.82 -16.36 -11.63
C ASP A 58 -24.70 -14.84 -11.42
N VAL A 59 -24.59 -14.40 -10.16
CA VAL A 59 -24.64 -12.99 -9.78
C VAL A 59 -23.51 -12.64 -8.80
N LEU A 60 -22.82 -11.53 -9.02
CA LEU A 60 -21.86 -10.96 -8.09
C LEU A 60 -22.34 -9.61 -7.55
N ILE A 61 -22.41 -9.49 -6.23
CA ILE A 61 -22.70 -8.24 -5.52
C ILE A 61 -21.41 -7.70 -4.91
N CYS A 62 -21.06 -6.47 -5.24
CA CYS A 62 -19.92 -5.76 -4.66
C CYS A 62 -20.19 -4.25 -4.57
N GLY A 63 -19.44 -3.55 -3.73
CA GLY A 63 -19.47 -2.10 -3.68
C GLY A 63 -18.84 -1.49 -4.94
N GLY A 64 -17.51 -1.43 -4.97
CA GLY A 64 -16.73 -0.92 -6.10
C GLY A 64 -15.94 -2.00 -6.82
N ILE A 65 -15.96 -1.93 -8.15
CA ILE A 65 -15.25 -2.86 -9.03
C ILE A 65 -14.57 -2.10 -10.18
N GLY A 66 -13.30 -2.43 -10.42
CA GLY A 66 -12.52 -1.84 -11.51
C GLY A 66 -12.94 -2.37 -12.88
N GLU A 67 -12.78 -1.56 -13.93
CA GLU A 67 -13.17 -1.86 -15.31
C GLU A 67 -12.61 -3.20 -15.84
N GLY A 68 -11.36 -3.53 -15.48
CA GLY A 68 -10.74 -4.79 -15.84
C GLY A 68 -11.44 -6.03 -15.25
N ALA A 69 -11.96 -5.93 -14.03
CA ALA A 69 -12.68 -7.03 -13.38
C ALA A 69 -14.11 -7.15 -13.91
N GLN A 70 -14.78 -6.04 -14.21
CA GLN A 70 -16.10 -6.04 -14.86
C GLN A 70 -16.07 -6.73 -16.22
N SER A 71 -15.04 -6.42 -17.02
CA SER A 71 -14.83 -7.04 -18.33
C SER A 71 -14.62 -8.56 -18.20
N ALA A 72 -13.86 -8.99 -17.19
CA ALA A 72 -13.60 -10.41 -16.96
C ALA A 72 -14.86 -11.17 -16.50
N LEU A 73 -15.70 -10.56 -15.64
CA LEU A 73 -16.95 -11.14 -15.17
C LEU A 73 -18.01 -11.20 -16.27
N THR A 74 -18.13 -10.15 -17.07
CA THR A 74 -19.04 -10.12 -18.22
C THR A 74 -18.65 -11.19 -19.24
N LYS A 75 -17.34 -11.38 -19.48
CA LYS A 75 -16.83 -12.45 -20.34
C LYS A 75 -17.05 -13.85 -19.77
N ALA A 76 -17.09 -13.97 -18.44
CA ALA A 76 -17.44 -15.20 -17.74
C ALA A 76 -18.95 -15.49 -17.69
N GLY A 77 -19.79 -14.51 -18.07
CA GLY A 77 -21.25 -14.65 -18.04
C GLY A 77 -21.88 -14.41 -16.66
N VAL A 78 -21.17 -13.75 -15.74
CA VAL A 78 -21.67 -13.43 -14.40
C VAL A 78 -22.36 -12.06 -14.42
N GLU A 79 -23.59 -11.98 -13.89
CA GLU A 79 -24.32 -10.73 -13.72
C GLU A 79 -23.73 -9.91 -12.57
N LEU A 80 -23.45 -8.63 -12.81
CA LEU A 80 -22.77 -7.77 -11.85
C LEU A 80 -23.73 -6.74 -11.24
N CYS A 81 -23.83 -6.76 -9.91
CA CYS A 81 -24.47 -5.75 -9.10
C CYS A 81 -23.41 -4.94 -8.35
N SER A 82 -23.02 -3.80 -8.92
CA SER A 82 -22.14 -2.82 -8.29
C SER A 82 -22.93 -1.78 -7.49
N GLY A 83 -22.29 -1.19 -6.49
CA GLY A 83 -22.86 -0.12 -5.65
C GLY A 83 -23.53 -0.60 -4.36
N ALA A 84 -23.35 -1.87 -3.99
CA ALA A 84 -23.90 -2.39 -2.74
C ALA A 84 -23.01 -2.00 -1.54
N GLU A 85 -23.61 -1.38 -0.53
CA GLU A 85 -22.96 -1.02 0.74
C GLU A 85 -23.79 -1.60 1.90
N GLY A 86 -23.12 -1.95 3.00
CA GLY A 86 -23.78 -2.50 4.20
C GLY A 86 -23.54 -3.99 4.42
N ASN A 87 -24.51 -4.67 5.03
CA ASN A 87 -24.37 -6.07 5.42
C ASN A 87 -24.54 -7.02 4.21
N ALA A 88 -23.72 -8.07 4.14
CA ALA A 88 -23.74 -9.02 3.03
C ALA A 88 -25.06 -9.81 2.93
N ASP A 89 -25.70 -10.12 4.05
CA ASP A 89 -26.98 -10.85 4.07
C ASP A 89 -28.14 -9.93 3.62
N GLU A 90 -28.15 -8.68 4.10
CA GLU A 90 -29.17 -7.69 3.73
C GLU A 90 -29.15 -7.35 2.24
N ALA A 91 -27.97 -7.29 1.61
CA ALA A 91 -27.88 -7.03 0.17
C ALA A 91 -28.36 -8.18 -0.69
N VAL A 92 -28.15 -9.44 -0.26
CA VAL A 92 -28.70 -10.61 -0.95
C VAL A 92 -30.22 -10.61 -0.83
N GLU A 93 -30.77 -10.30 0.35
CA GLU A 93 -32.21 -10.15 0.53
C GLU A 93 -32.80 -9.02 -0.32
N ALA A 94 -32.12 -7.87 -0.40
CA ALA A 94 -32.52 -6.74 -1.24
C ALA A 94 -32.48 -7.09 -2.73
N TYR A 95 -31.50 -7.89 -3.17
CA TYR A 95 -31.44 -8.42 -4.53
C TYR A 95 -32.62 -9.36 -4.83
N LEU A 96 -32.96 -10.26 -3.90
CA LEU A 96 -34.11 -11.19 -4.05
C LEU A 96 -35.47 -10.47 -4.03
N LYS A 97 -35.56 -9.31 -3.38
CA LYS A 97 -36.73 -8.42 -3.41
C LYS A 97 -36.80 -7.57 -4.68
N GLY A 98 -35.74 -7.55 -5.50
CA GLY A 98 -35.62 -6.71 -6.70
C GLY A 98 -35.40 -5.22 -6.39
N GLU A 99 -35.00 -4.88 -5.16
CA GLU A 99 -34.75 -3.51 -4.70
C GLU A 99 -33.30 -3.05 -4.98
N LEU A 100 -32.38 -4.00 -5.17
CA LEU A 100 -30.98 -3.72 -5.46
C LEU A 100 -30.81 -3.40 -6.95
N ILE A 101 -30.89 -2.11 -7.29
CA ILE A 101 -30.63 -1.62 -8.64
C ILE A 101 -29.12 -1.49 -8.83
N SER A 102 -28.55 -2.26 -9.76
CA SER A 102 -27.14 -2.11 -10.17
C SER A 102 -26.93 -0.65 -10.59
N THR A 103 -26.16 0.12 -9.81
CA THR A 103 -25.93 1.54 -10.10
C THR A 103 -25.04 1.76 -11.32
N GLY A 104 -24.67 0.69 -12.03
CA GLY A 104 -23.56 0.71 -12.97
C GLY A 104 -22.27 1.03 -12.23
N ALA A 105 -21.15 0.70 -12.85
CA ALA A 105 -19.88 1.22 -12.37
C ALA A 105 -19.95 2.74 -12.46
N ASN A 106 -20.00 3.42 -11.32
CA ASN A 106 -19.74 4.85 -11.27
C ASN A 106 -18.25 5.07 -11.53
N CYS A 107 -17.84 4.87 -12.78
CA CYS A 107 -16.66 5.47 -13.34
C CYS A 107 -17.13 6.82 -13.88
N ASP A 108 -17.07 7.86 -13.05
CA ASP A 108 -16.99 9.24 -13.53
C ASP A 108 -15.66 9.40 -14.29
N HIS A 109 -15.64 8.86 -15.51
CA HIS A 109 -14.58 9.01 -16.49
C HIS A 109 -15.19 9.75 -17.67
N HIS A 110 -15.22 11.08 -17.57
CA HIS A 110 -15.58 11.94 -18.70
C HIS A 110 -14.52 11.81 -19.81
N HIS A 111 -14.86 11.08 -20.87
CA HIS A 111 -14.16 11.10 -22.15
C HIS A 111 -14.80 12.13 -23.08
N GLU A 112 -14.07 13.19 -23.40
CA GLU A 112 -14.17 13.97 -24.65
C GLU A 112 -12.71 14.36 -24.99
N GLU A 113 -12.10 14.07 -26.13
CA GLU A 113 -12.57 13.64 -27.44
C GLU A 113 -11.55 12.68 -28.08
N GLY A 114 -12.00 11.95 -29.10
CA GLY A 114 -11.41 10.70 -29.54
C GLY A 114 -10.16 10.81 -30.40
N TYR A 115 -9.37 9.72 -30.41
CA TYR A 115 -8.69 9.27 -31.61
C TYR A 115 -8.64 7.73 -31.64
N SER A 116 -8.98 7.24 -32.82
CA SER A 116 -9.08 5.86 -33.27
C SER A 116 -7.80 5.06 -32.98
N CYS A 117 -7.97 3.85 -32.45
CA CYS A 117 -6.90 2.86 -32.42
C CYS A 117 -6.50 2.45 -33.85
N GLY A 118 -5.25 2.70 -34.22
CA GLY A 118 -4.53 2.04 -35.31
C GLY A 118 -3.14 1.73 -34.78
N ASP A 119 -2.83 0.46 -34.56
CA ASP A 119 -2.08 -0.41 -35.49
C ASP A 119 -0.58 -0.45 -35.10
N HIS A 120 -0.08 -1.66 -34.90
CA HIS A 120 1.27 -1.94 -34.43
C HIS A 120 2.25 -1.89 -35.62
N GLY A 121 3.21 -0.97 -35.57
CA GLY A 121 4.27 -0.83 -36.56
C GLY A 121 5.63 -0.57 -35.90
N GLU A 122 6.63 -1.29 -36.38
CA GLU A 122 7.95 -1.48 -35.78
C GLU A 122 8.83 -0.22 -35.68
N GLY A 123 9.66 -0.21 -34.63
CA GLY A 123 11.04 0.27 -34.69
C GLY A 123 11.30 1.71 -34.29
N HIS A 124 11.67 1.96 -33.03
CA HIS A 124 12.66 2.99 -32.70
C HIS A 124 13.46 2.64 -31.44
N SER A 125 14.78 2.74 -31.60
CA SER A 125 15.84 2.53 -30.62
C SER A 125 15.93 3.67 -29.60
N CYS A 126 16.34 3.32 -28.38
CA CYS A 126 16.63 4.13 -27.20
C CYS A 126 16.91 5.63 -27.39
N GLY A 127 16.21 6.45 -26.59
CA GLY A 127 16.62 7.80 -26.24
C GLY A 127 15.48 8.65 -25.66
N GLY A 128 15.26 8.59 -24.34
CA GLY A 128 14.35 9.53 -23.66
C GLY A 128 13.64 8.93 -22.46
N SER A 129 14.04 9.39 -21.28
CA SER A 129 13.43 9.25 -19.95
C SER A 129 11.99 8.73 -19.92
N CYS A 130 11.84 7.53 -19.35
CA CYS A 130 10.56 6.89 -19.06
C CYS A 130 9.80 7.66 -17.97
N GLY A 131 8.93 8.58 -18.38
CA GLY A 131 7.82 9.09 -17.57
C GLY A 131 6.73 8.01 -17.43
N GLY A 132 7.03 6.95 -16.68
CA GLY A 132 6.08 5.89 -16.32
C GLY A 132 5.45 6.19 -14.97
N GLY A 133 4.14 6.41 -14.95
CA GLY A 133 3.35 6.63 -13.75
C GLY A 133 3.50 5.51 -12.73
N CYS A 134 3.68 5.94 -11.48
CA CYS A 134 3.41 5.18 -10.28
C CYS A 134 2.52 6.07 -9.40
N GLY A 135 1.48 5.48 -8.81
CA GLY A 135 0.33 6.18 -8.23
C GLY A 135 0.73 7.40 -7.42
N ALA A 136 0.17 8.55 -7.79
CA ALA A 136 0.23 9.73 -6.94
C ALA A 136 -0.44 9.34 -5.62
N HIS A 137 0.38 9.02 -4.63
CA HIS A 137 0.02 9.20 -3.23
C HIS A 137 -0.52 10.62 -3.18
N GLN A 138 -1.83 10.79 -2.99
CA GLN A 138 -2.35 12.13 -2.74
C GLN A 138 -1.56 12.66 -1.56
N PRO A 139 -0.81 13.75 -1.73
CA PRO A 139 0.03 14.25 -0.65
C PRO A 139 -0.87 14.50 0.55
N ALA A 140 -0.52 13.93 1.71
CA ALA A 140 -1.31 14.06 2.94
C ALA A 140 -1.42 15.52 3.43
N PHE A 141 -0.73 16.44 2.76
CA PHE A 141 -0.67 17.87 3.03
C PHE A 141 -0.49 18.63 1.71
N THR A 142 -0.97 19.87 1.67
CA THR A 142 -0.80 20.79 0.54
C THR A 142 0.34 21.76 0.84
N GLY A 143 1.12 22.12 -0.17
CA GLY A 143 2.17 23.13 -0.04
C GLY A 143 2.71 23.54 -1.40
N ARG A 144 3.41 24.67 -1.48
CA ARG A 144 3.90 25.26 -2.74
C ARG A 144 4.95 24.40 -3.47
N ASN A 145 5.62 23.54 -2.71
CA ASN A 145 6.68 22.65 -3.20
C ASN A 145 6.21 21.19 -3.35
N VAL A 146 4.99 20.87 -2.93
CA VAL A 146 4.44 19.51 -3.02
C VAL A 146 4.35 19.07 -4.48
N GLY A 147 4.86 17.88 -4.78
CA GLY A 147 4.96 17.31 -6.13
C GLY A 147 6.12 17.85 -6.97
N LYS A 148 6.95 18.76 -6.43
CA LYS A 148 8.14 19.30 -7.10
C LYS A 148 9.41 18.63 -6.61
N THR A 149 10.44 18.65 -7.46
CA THR A 149 11.76 18.14 -7.08
C THR A 149 12.48 19.20 -6.27
N CYS A 150 12.71 18.93 -5.00
CA CYS A 150 13.37 19.82 -4.06
C CYS A 150 14.79 19.34 -3.80
N ARG A 151 15.74 20.27 -3.76
CA ARG A 151 17.11 20.02 -3.32
C ARG A 151 17.34 20.73 -2.01
N THR A 152 17.61 19.98 -0.95
CA THR A 152 17.78 20.52 0.39
C THR A 152 19.11 20.12 0.99
N HIS A 153 19.77 21.05 1.66
CA HIS A 153 20.71 20.67 2.71
C HIS A 153 19.94 20.45 4.01
N TYR A 154 20.36 19.45 4.77
CA TYR A 154 19.88 19.23 6.12
C TYR A 154 20.99 18.82 7.07
N LYS A 155 20.72 19.06 8.35
CA LYS A 155 21.45 18.54 9.50
C LYS A 155 20.46 17.97 10.50
N GLY A 156 20.58 16.68 10.77
CA GLY A 156 19.79 15.92 11.74
C GLY A 156 20.54 15.73 13.06
N THR A 157 19.92 16.15 14.17
CA THR A 157 20.44 15.97 15.52
C THR A 157 19.39 15.40 16.46
N PHE A 158 19.80 14.59 17.43
CA PHE A 158 18.93 14.22 18.56
C PHE A 158 18.74 15.38 19.53
N ASN A 159 17.83 15.23 20.51
CA ASN A 159 17.57 16.24 21.54
C ASN A 159 18.77 16.53 22.46
N ASP A 160 19.73 15.60 22.55
CA ASP A 160 20.99 15.80 23.29
C ASP A 160 22.03 16.62 22.50
N GLY A 161 21.72 17.00 21.25
CA GLY A 161 22.60 17.73 20.34
C GLY A 161 23.53 16.82 19.52
N THR A 162 23.50 15.51 19.71
CA THR A 162 24.30 14.55 18.94
C THR A 162 23.80 14.51 17.50
N GLN A 163 24.70 14.78 16.55
CA GLN A 163 24.40 14.69 15.12
C GLN A 163 24.39 13.23 14.68
N PHE A 164 23.30 12.79 14.04
CA PHE A 164 23.20 11.45 13.46
C PHE A 164 23.39 11.44 11.95
N ASP A 165 23.02 12.53 11.27
CA ASP A 165 23.12 12.62 9.82
C ASP A 165 23.23 14.09 9.38
N SER A 166 23.96 14.34 8.30
CA SER A 166 24.19 15.67 7.75
C SER A 166 24.52 15.56 6.27
N SER A 167 23.74 16.26 5.44
CA SER A 167 24.05 16.40 4.02
C SER A 167 25.30 17.25 3.77
N TYR A 168 25.65 18.15 4.70
CA TYR A 168 26.84 19.00 4.57
C TYR A 168 28.12 18.16 4.64
N ASP A 169 28.10 17.07 5.40
CA ASP A 169 29.24 16.16 5.57
C ASP A 169 29.48 15.35 4.28
N ARG A 170 28.41 15.12 3.50
CA ARG A 170 28.49 14.49 2.18
C ARG A 170 28.85 15.46 1.06
N GLY A 171 28.72 16.78 1.30
CA GLY A 171 29.04 17.82 0.33
C GLY A 171 28.04 17.98 -0.83
N GLU A 172 26.93 17.24 -0.81
CA GLU A 172 25.89 17.30 -1.83
C GLU A 172 24.48 17.44 -1.21
N PRO A 173 23.61 18.31 -1.78
CA PRO A 173 22.25 18.46 -1.29
C PRO A 173 21.42 17.21 -1.64
N LEU A 174 20.51 16.86 -0.74
CA LEU A 174 19.57 15.77 -0.94
C LEU A 174 18.51 16.20 -1.96
N GLU A 175 18.37 15.46 -3.06
CA GLU A 175 17.32 15.66 -4.06
C GLU A 175 16.18 14.64 -3.83
N PHE A 176 14.96 15.12 -3.66
CA PHE A 176 13.78 14.29 -3.45
C PHE A 176 12.52 15.01 -3.96
N ILE A 177 11.43 14.26 -4.16
CA ILE A 177 10.15 14.83 -4.55
C ILE A 177 9.32 15.08 -3.28
N CYS A 178 9.04 16.35 -2.99
CA CYS A 178 8.30 16.72 -1.78
C CYS A 178 6.87 16.16 -1.82
N GLY A 179 6.47 15.40 -0.79
CA GLY A 179 5.15 14.79 -0.70
C GLY A 179 5.00 13.46 -1.44
N ALA A 180 6.07 12.94 -2.05
CA ALA A 180 6.07 11.62 -2.68
C ALA A 180 6.26 10.47 -1.68
N GLY A 181 6.45 10.77 -0.38
CA GLY A 181 6.70 9.77 0.66
C GLY A 181 8.10 9.15 0.58
N GLN A 182 9.03 9.79 -0.14
CA GLN A 182 10.44 9.39 -0.16
C GLN A 182 11.18 9.80 1.11
N MET A 183 10.68 10.83 1.79
CA MET A 183 11.21 11.37 3.05
C MET A 183 10.20 11.19 4.18
N ILE A 184 10.68 11.29 5.41
CA ILE A 184 9.83 11.27 6.60
C ILE A 184 8.77 12.39 6.53
N GLN A 185 7.56 12.10 7.01
CA GLN A 185 6.40 12.98 6.82
C GLN A 185 6.64 14.40 7.34
N GLY A 186 7.29 14.54 8.49
CA GLY A 186 7.60 15.84 9.09
C GLY A 186 8.61 16.67 8.28
N PHE A 187 9.58 16.01 7.64
CA PHE A 187 10.53 16.68 6.74
C PHE A 187 9.83 17.17 5.48
N ASP A 188 8.99 16.31 4.93
CA ASP A 188 8.19 16.57 3.73
C ASP A 188 7.22 17.75 3.95
N LYS A 189 6.51 17.77 5.09
CA LYS A 189 5.67 18.90 5.54
C LYS A 189 6.48 20.19 5.72
N ALA A 190 7.66 20.12 6.33
CA ALA A 190 8.50 21.29 6.56
C ALA A 190 8.90 21.96 5.24
N VAL A 191 9.32 21.16 4.26
CA VAL A 191 9.77 21.65 2.95
C VAL A 191 8.60 22.12 2.09
N ALA A 192 7.39 21.59 2.31
CA ALA A 192 6.18 21.91 1.55
C ALA A 192 5.93 23.42 1.40
N ASP A 193 6.17 24.18 2.47
CA ASP A 193 5.88 25.62 2.55
C ASP A 193 7.13 26.52 2.50
N MET A 194 8.32 25.93 2.42
CA MET A 194 9.59 26.68 2.41
C MET A 194 9.80 27.48 1.12
N GLU A 195 10.50 28.61 1.24
CA GLU A 195 11.02 29.37 0.09
C GLU A 195 12.45 28.92 -0.26
N VAL A 196 12.82 29.04 -1.53
CA VAL A 196 14.19 28.76 -1.97
C VAL A 196 15.15 29.74 -1.27
N GLY A 197 16.19 29.19 -0.64
CA GLY A 197 17.16 29.89 0.20
C GLY A 197 16.76 29.99 1.69
N GLN A 198 15.57 29.52 2.07
CA GLN A 198 15.13 29.53 3.45
C GLN A 198 15.76 28.40 4.25
N VAL A 199 16.12 28.69 5.51
CA VAL A 199 16.52 27.71 6.51
C VAL A 199 15.45 27.63 7.58
N VAL A 200 14.94 26.43 7.86
CA VAL A 200 13.95 26.15 8.90
C VAL A 200 14.51 25.09 9.84
N ASN A 201 14.25 25.26 11.14
CA ASN A 201 14.53 24.22 12.14
C ASN A 201 13.20 23.61 12.54
N VAL A 202 13.07 22.30 12.37
CA VAL A 202 11.88 21.55 12.75
C VAL A 202 12.25 20.50 13.79
N HIS A 203 11.36 20.37 14.77
CA HIS A 203 11.41 19.32 15.77
C HIS A 203 10.33 18.31 15.42
N LEU A 204 10.74 17.08 15.11
CA LEU A 204 9.87 16.01 14.66
C LEU A 204 9.70 14.98 15.77
N MET A 205 8.45 14.78 16.16
CA MET A 205 8.06 13.67 17.03
C MET A 205 8.25 12.33 16.29
N PRO A 206 8.40 11.19 17.00
CA PRO A 206 8.59 9.88 16.38
C PRO A 206 7.53 9.58 15.31
N GLU A 207 6.26 9.92 15.57
CA GLU A 207 5.13 9.70 14.67
C GLU A 207 5.24 10.46 13.34
N GLU A 208 5.98 11.57 13.31
CA GLU A 208 6.23 12.37 12.10
C GLU A 208 7.58 12.06 11.46
N ALA A 209 8.40 11.21 12.09
CA ALA A 209 9.72 10.82 11.65
C ALA A 209 9.76 9.33 11.23
N TYR A 210 10.32 8.47 12.09
CA TYR A 210 10.52 7.04 11.83
C TYR A 210 9.48 6.14 12.50
N GLY A 211 8.39 6.72 13.00
CA GLY A 211 7.33 6.03 13.72
C GLY A 211 7.71 5.65 15.14
N MET A 212 6.76 5.06 15.85
CA MET A 212 7.01 4.38 17.12
C MET A 212 7.61 3.00 16.85
N PRO A 213 8.42 2.45 17.78
CA PRO A 213 8.92 1.09 17.66
C PRO A 213 7.73 0.13 17.58
N ASP A 214 7.70 -0.69 16.54
CA ASP A 214 6.69 -1.73 16.37
C ASP A 214 7.11 -2.96 17.18
N PRO A 215 6.32 -3.38 18.18
CA PRO A 215 6.57 -4.61 18.91
C PRO A 215 6.56 -5.85 18.02
N ASN A 216 5.87 -5.83 16.87
CA ASN A 216 5.84 -6.93 15.91
C ASN A 216 7.13 -7.02 15.06
N ALA A 217 7.91 -5.93 15.01
CA ALA A 217 9.24 -5.94 14.39
C ALA A 217 10.31 -6.53 15.32
N ILE A 218 9.94 -6.87 16.56
CA ILE A 218 10.77 -7.68 17.46
C ILE A 218 10.48 -9.15 17.17
N ILE A 219 11.44 -9.83 16.56
CA ILE A 219 11.31 -11.18 16.03
C ILE A 219 12.16 -12.13 16.90
N PRO A 220 11.55 -12.86 17.85
CA PRO A 220 12.23 -13.94 18.54
C PRO A 220 12.36 -15.15 17.59
N MET A 221 13.58 -15.66 17.44
CA MET A 221 13.87 -16.86 16.65
C MET A 221 14.67 -17.86 17.45
N LYS A 222 14.54 -19.14 17.11
CA LYS A 222 15.37 -20.18 17.69
C LYS A 222 16.71 -20.23 16.98
N ILE A 223 17.79 -20.38 17.75
CA ILE A 223 19.15 -20.49 17.20
C ILE A 223 19.23 -21.69 16.23
N GLU A 224 18.53 -22.78 16.53
CA GLU A 224 18.43 -23.98 15.67
C GLU A 224 17.87 -23.69 14.26
N GLN A 225 17.03 -22.67 14.12
CA GLN A 225 16.42 -22.30 12.83
C GLN A 225 17.35 -21.43 11.97
N LEU A 226 18.46 -20.96 12.55
CA LEU A 226 19.40 -20.04 11.94
C LEU A 226 20.82 -20.58 12.09
N PRO A 227 21.26 -21.49 11.21
CA PRO A 227 22.65 -21.95 11.21
C PRO A 227 23.60 -20.74 11.05
N GLY A 228 24.51 -20.57 12.01
CA GLY A 228 25.42 -19.41 12.10
C GLY A 228 24.96 -18.31 13.07
N SER A 229 23.78 -18.43 13.68
CA SER A 229 23.33 -17.50 14.73
C SER A 229 24.02 -17.70 16.10
N GLU A 230 24.69 -18.85 16.27
CA GLU A 230 25.48 -19.19 17.46
C GLU A 230 26.65 -18.23 17.69
N ASP A 231 27.19 -17.64 16.61
CA ASP A 231 28.32 -16.71 16.68
C ASP A 231 27.87 -15.24 16.79
N LEU A 232 26.56 -14.96 16.76
CA LEU A 232 26.06 -13.59 16.80
C LEU A 232 26.15 -12.99 18.20
N GLU A 233 26.58 -11.75 18.28
CA GLU A 233 26.67 -11.00 19.54
C GLU A 233 25.49 -10.04 19.71
N VAL A 234 25.09 -9.79 20.95
CA VAL A 234 24.08 -8.78 21.27
C VAL A 234 24.61 -7.41 20.84
N GLY A 235 23.81 -6.67 20.08
CA GLY A 235 24.15 -5.38 19.48
C GLY A 235 24.66 -5.49 18.04
N GLN A 236 24.96 -6.68 17.54
CA GLN A 236 25.40 -6.88 16.16
C GLN A 236 24.25 -6.64 15.17
N GLN A 237 24.56 -5.94 14.08
CA GLN A 237 23.65 -5.80 12.93
C GLN A 237 23.89 -6.92 11.94
N VAL A 238 22.81 -7.59 11.53
CA VAL A 238 22.83 -8.68 10.56
C VAL A 238 21.70 -8.53 9.55
N TYR A 239 21.77 -9.24 8.43
CA TYR A 239 20.69 -9.29 7.46
C TYR A 239 19.93 -10.60 7.58
N LEU A 240 18.62 -10.52 7.77
CA LEU A 240 17.71 -11.66 7.68
C LEU A 240 16.98 -11.62 6.34
N TYR A 241 16.59 -12.77 5.82
CA TYR A 241 15.78 -12.82 4.61
C TYR A 241 14.31 -12.96 4.99
N ASN A 242 13.46 -12.07 4.48
CA ASN A 242 12.02 -12.20 4.66
C ASN A 242 11.45 -13.36 3.80
N GLN A 243 10.15 -13.65 3.92
CA GLN A 243 9.50 -14.72 3.15
C GLN A 243 9.55 -14.52 1.62
N LEU A 244 9.83 -13.30 1.17
CA LEU A 244 10.01 -12.93 -0.23
C LEU A 244 11.48 -13.01 -0.68
N GLY A 245 12.39 -13.47 0.19
CA GLY A 245 13.82 -13.60 -0.08
C GLY A 245 14.57 -12.27 -0.11
N GLN A 246 14.00 -11.19 0.41
CA GLN A 246 14.65 -9.88 0.46
C GLN A 246 15.44 -9.74 1.77
N PRO A 247 16.69 -9.23 1.72
CA PRO A 247 17.48 -8.99 2.92
C PRO A 247 16.91 -7.77 3.68
N VAL A 248 16.58 -7.98 4.94
CA VAL A 248 16.13 -6.99 5.91
C VAL A 248 17.23 -6.84 6.96
N PRO A 249 17.81 -5.64 7.13
CA PRO A 249 18.75 -5.40 8.22
C PRO A 249 18.02 -5.46 9.56
N VAL A 250 18.58 -6.20 10.51
CA VAL A 250 18.06 -6.33 11.88
C VAL A 250 19.21 -6.24 12.87
N LYS A 251 18.88 -5.89 14.12
CA LYS A 251 19.83 -5.81 15.23
C LYS A 251 19.55 -6.89 16.25
N VAL A 252 20.57 -7.60 16.72
CA VAL A 252 20.41 -8.53 17.84
C VAL A 252 20.23 -7.72 19.13
N ILE A 253 19.08 -7.86 19.79
CA ILE A 253 18.81 -7.17 21.07
C ILE A 253 18.97 -8.07 22.28
N GLU A 254 18.77 -9.37 22.09
CA GLU A 254 18.85 -10.36 23.15
C GLU A 254 19.26 -11.71 22.58
N LYS A 255 20.03 -12.48 23.34
CA LYS A 255 20.46 -13.83 22.95
C LYS A 255 20.63 -14.68 24.21
N ASP A 256 19.93 -15.80 24.21
CA ASP A 256 20.01 -16.87 25.20
C ASP A 256 20.65 -18.12 24.58
N GLU A 257 20.76 -19.20 25.36
CA GLU A 257 21.28 -20.50 24.89
C GLU A 257 20.39 -21.15 23.81
N THR A 258 19.12 -20.75 23.70
CA THR A 258 18.14 -21.40 22.81
C THR A 258 17.42 -20.43 21.86
N ASN A 259 17.29 -19.17 22.25
CA ASN A 259 16.57 -18.15 21.48
C ASN A 259 17.47 -16.94 21.24
N ILE A 260 17.22 -16.27 20.12
CA ILE A 260 17.85 -15.01 19.74
C ILE A 260 16.75 -14.06 19.29
N THR A 261 16.77 -12.84 19.80
CA THR A 261 15.76 -11.83 19.50
C THR A 261 16.38 -10.77 18.60
N PHE A 262 15.74 -10.58 17.45
CA PHE A 262 16.12 -9.58 16.47
C PHE A 262 15.14 -8.42 16.50
N ASP A 263 15.67 -7.20 16.38
CA ASP A 263 14.90 -5.99 16.21
C ASP A 263 15.04 -5.50 14.78
N ALA A 264 13.94 -5.55 14.04
CA ALA A 264 13.83 -5.03 12.67
C ALA A 264 13.35 -3.58 12.63
N ASN A 265 13.16 -2.92 13.79
CA ASN A 265 12.82 -1.51 13.84
C ASN A 265 13.98 -0.66 13.31
N HIS A 266 13.62 0.49 12.73
CA HIS A 266 14.61 1.50 12.38
C HIS A 266 15.31 2.01 13.65
N GLU A 267 16.62 2.24 13.62
CA GLU A 267 17.40 2.68 14.79
C GLU A 267 16.91 4.01 15.40
N MET A 268 16.19 4.78 14.59
CA MET A 268 15.60 6.08 14.94
C MET A 268 14.11 6.01 15.30
N ALA A 269 13.49 4.83 15.25
CA ALA A 269 12.10 4.65 15.67
C ALA A 269 11.95 4.97 17.18
N GLY A 270 10.89 5.69 17.54
CA GLY A 270 10.63 6.12 18.92
C GLY A 270 11.52 7.27 19.43
N LYS A 271 12.40 7.84 18.60
CA LYS A 271 13.25 8.98 18.99
C LYS A 271 12.72 10.27 18.39
N GLU A 272 12.74 11.34 19.19
CA GLU A 272 12.52 12.70 18.73
C GLU A 272 13.75 13.20 17.97
N LEU A 273 13.53 13.78 16.79
CA LEU A 273 14.59 14.21 15.89
C LEU A 273 14.45 15.70 15.59
N ASN A 274 15.58 16.42 15.63
CA ASN A 274 15.65 17.81 15.21
C ASN A 274 16.31 17.87 13.84
N PHE A 275 15.69 18.57 12.90
CA PHE A 275 16.24 18.81 11.57
C PHE A 275 16.36 20.31 11.32
N GLN A 276 17.56 20.74 10.98
CA GLN A 276 17.79 22.01 10.32
C GLN A 276 17.77 21.75 8.81
N ILE A 277 16.83 22.34 8.09
CA ILE A 277 16.61 22.12 6.65
C ILE A 277 16.80 23.44 5.93
N GLU A 278 17.62 23.43 4.88
CA GLU A 278 17.88 24.54 3.98
C GLU A 278 17.42 24.14 2.57
N LEU A 279 16.45 24.86 2.02
CA LEU A 279 15.98 24.60 0.66
C LEU A 279 16.86 25.34 -0.34
N VAL A 280 17.62 24.61 -1.16
CA VAL A 280 18.59 25.17 -2.10
C VAL A 280 17.95 25.46 -3.46
N GLU A 281 17.10 24.55 -3.94
CA GLU A 281 16.53 24.61 -5.28
C GLU A 281 15.19 23.86 -5.32
N VAL A 282 14.25 24.34 -6.14
CA VAL A 282 12.98 23.65 -6.46
C VAL A 282 12.81 23.65 -7.97
N LYS A 283 12.50 22.48 -8.55
CA LYS A 283 12.26 22.29 -9.98
C LYS A 283 10.82 21.82 -10.23
#